data_AF-A0A5B0LNV8-F1
#
_entry.id   AF-A0A5B0LNV8-F1
#
_cell.length_a   1.000
_cell.length_b   1.000
_cell.length_c   1.000
_cell.angle_alpha   90.00
_cell.angle_beta   90.00
_cell.angle_gamma   90.00
#
_symmetry.space_group_name_H-M   'P 1'
#
loop_
_entity.id
_entity.type
_entity.pdbx_description
1 polymer ?
#
loop_
_entity_poly.entity_id
_entity_poly.type
_entity_poly.pdbx_seq_one_letter_code
_entity_poly.pdbx_strand_id
1 'polypeptide(L)'
;MSSFKRNLKPNNPKPSTIELSDWLPPSHYNGVPTASTGIASLDDLLGGGLPISSSFLIDEDEDGGYGKLILRYSIAQGIVSKQHLIVVGSSLDEGGDPEKIIDRLIEGKVNRPE
;
A
#
# COMPACT_ATOMS: atom_id res chain seq x y z
N MET A 1 -22.85 44.18 -0.59
CA MET A 1 -21.58 43.70 -1.18
C MET A 1 -20.61 43.43 -0.05
N SER A 2 -20.47 42.18 0.39
CA SER A 2 -19.79 41.82 1.65
C SER A 2 -18.28 41.73 1.44
N SER A 3 -17.53 42.56 2.17
CA SER A 3 -16.08 42.76 2.06
C SER A 3 -15.38 42.10 3.24
N PHE A 4 -15.25 40.77 3.22
CA PHE A 4 -14.41 40.05 4.18
C PHE A 4 -13.07 39.70 3.55
N LYS A 5 -12.08 40.58 3.72
CA LYS A 5 -10.67 40.27 3.44
C LYS A 5 -10.06 39.57 4.66
N ARG A 6 -9.86 38.25 4.57
CA ARG A 6 -9.09 37.49 5.57
C ARG A 6 -7.59 37.77 5.37
N ASN A 7 -7.01 38.49 6.32
CA ASN A 7 -5.57 38.70 6.44
C ASN A 7 -4.94 37.50 7.16
N LEU A 8 -4.45 36.52 6.38
CA LEU A 8 -3.73 35.37 6.92
C LEU A 8 -2.24 35.73 7.02
N LYS A 9 -1.80 36.16 8.21
CA LYS A 9 -0.38 36.04 8.57
C LYS A 9 -0.10 34.54 8.77
N PRO A 10 0.83 33.92 8.03
CA PRO A 10 1.15 32.51 8.22
C PRO A 10 2.08 32.39 9.43
N ASN A 11 1.50 32.40 10.63
CA ASN A 11 2.21 32.09 11.86
C ASN A 11 1.62 30.81 12.48
N ASN A 12 1.47 29.79 11.64
CA ASN A 12 1.25 28.44 12.13
C ASN A 12 2.62 27.76 12.15
N PRO A 13 3.11 27.23 13.29
CA PRO A 13 4.13 26.19 13.19
C PRO A 13 3.54 25.12 12.27
N LYS A 14 4.25 24.79 11.19
CA LYS A 14 3.85 23.68 10.31
C LYS A 14 3.43 22.53 11.23
N PRO A 15 2.23 21.91 11.07
CA PRO A 15 2.03 20.61 11.68
C PRO A 15 3.25 19.77 11.26
N SER A 16 3.81 19.03 12.20
CA SER A 16 4.92 18.11 11.97
C SER A 16 4.46 17.03 10.99
N THR A 17 4.33 17.40 9.73
CA THR A 17 4.17 16.49 8.60
C THR A 17 5.50 15.79 8.55
N ILE A 18 5.49 14.56 9.05
CA ILE A 18 6.54 13.58 8.93
C ILE A 18 7.17 13.75 7.53
N GLU A 19 8.50 13.89 7.46
CA GLU A 19 9.26 14.12 6.21
C GLU A 19 9.25 12.89 5.26
N LEU A 20 8.13 12.19 5.18
CA LEU A 20 7.83 11.14 4.22
C LEU A 20 7.07 11.66 2.98
N SER A 21 6.69 12.94 2.94
CA SER A 21 5.82 13.50 1.90
C SER A 21 6.46 13.70 0.54
N ASP A 22 7.80 13.66 0.42
CA ASP A 22 8.47 13.93 -0.86
C ASP A 22 8.45 12.72 -1.82
N TRP A 23 8.28 11.51 -1.30
CA TRP A 23 8.40 10.28 -2.09
C TRP A 23 7.07 9.55 -2.31
N LEU A 24 6.02 9.93 -1.59
CA LEU A 24 4.72 9.28 -1.65
C LEU A 24 3.70 10.21 -2.30
N PRO A 25 3.05 9.78 -3.41
CA PRO A 25 2.03 10.60 -4.04
C PRO A 25 0.88 10.84 -3.04
N PRO A 26 0.31 12.05 -3.00
CA PRO A 26 -0.88 12.30 -2.20
C PRO A 26 -2.11 11.69 -2.88
N SER A 27 -3.05 11.20 -2.08
CA SER A 27 -4.37 10.81 -2.56
C SER A 27 -5.09 11.98 -3.24
N HIS A 28 -5.78 11.69 -4.35
CA HIS A 28 -6.51 12.70 -5.13
C HIS A 28 -7.70 13.30 -4.36
N TYR A 29 -8.24 12.56 -3.39
CA TYR A 29 -9.44 12.96 -2.63
C TYR A 29 -9.12 13.80 -1.40
N ASN A 30 -8.12 13.39 -0.61
CA ASN A 30 -7.88 13.96 0.72
C ASN A 30 -6.48 14.56 0.90
N GLY A 31 -5.59 14.45 -0.09
CA GLY A 31 -4.22 14.96 0.00
C GLY A 31 -3.33 14.20 1.01
N VAL A 32 -3.84 13.10 1.59
CA VAL A 32 -3.09 12.24 2.50
C VAL A 32 -2.08 11.42 1.70
N PRO A 33 -0.81 11.30 2.14
CA PRO A 33 0.16 10.44 1.47
C PRO A 33 -0.32 8.99 1.38
N THR A 34 -0.18 8.39 0.20
CA THR A 34 -0.57 7.00 -0.05
C THR A 34 0.63 6.15 -0.46
N ALA A 35 0.57 4.87 -0.12
CA ALA A 35 1.47 3.83 -0.59
C ALA A 35 0.76 2.99 -1.65
N SER A 36 1.46 2.68 -2.75
CA SER A 36 0.92 1.79 -3.78
C SER A 36 0.82 0.34 -3.27
N THR A 37 -0.20 -0.37 -3.73
CA THR A 37 -0.41 -1.82 -3.49
C THR A 37 0.37 -2.71 -4.45
N GLY A 38 1.00 -2.12 -5.47
CA GLY A 38 1.66 -2.85 -6.57
C GLY A 38 0.69 -3.26 -7.70
N ILE A 39 -0.61 -2.97 -7.57
CA ILE A 39 -1.63 -3.22 -8.59
C ILE A 39 -2.29 -1.88 -8.95
N ALA A 40 -2.03 -1.38 -10.16
CA ALA A 40 -2.52 -0.06 -10.59
C ALA A 40 -4.06 0.06 -10.53
N SER A 41 -4.79 -0.97 -10.96
CA SER A 41 -6.25 -0.98 -10.93
C SER A 41 -6.82 -0.96 -9.51
N LEU A 42 -6.12 -1.56 -8.53
CA LEU A 42 -6.50 -1.52 -7.13
C LEU A 42 -6.18 -0.14 -6.52
N ASP A 43 -5.03 0.43 -6.87
CA ASP A 43 -4.65 1.77 -6.42
C ASP A 43 -5.66 2.82 -6.92
N ASP A 44 -6.11 2.73 -8.17
CA ASP A 44 -7.14 3.61 -8.72
C ASP A 44 -8.46 3.49 -7.96
N LEU A 45 -8.88 2.26 -7.63
CA LEU A 45 -10.08 1.99 -6.84
C LEU A 45 -9.99 2.60 -5.42
N LEU A 46 -8.79 2.60 -4.84
CA LEU A 46 -8.51 3.19 -3.52
C LEU A 46 -8.27 4.71 -3.57
N GLY A 47 -8.23 5.32 -4.75
CA GLY A 47 -8.02 6.75 -4.92
C GLY A 47 -6.56 7.20 -4.97
N GLY A 48 -5.68 6.32 -5.47
CA GLY A 48 -4.24 6.52 -5.60
C GLY A 48 -3.40 5.64 -4.65
N GLY A 49 -3.97 4.54 -4.13
CA GLY A 49 -3.31 3.60 -3.23
C GLY A 49 -3.79 3.67 -1.78
N LEU A 50 -3.08 2.98 -0.89
CA LEU A 50 -3.42 2.86 0.53
C LEU A 50 -2.93 4.06 1.35
N PRO A 51 -3.80 4.72 2.13
CA PRO A 51 -3.38 5.79 3.03
C PRO A 51 -2.37 5.31 4.08
N ILE A 52 -1.37 6.13 4.42
CA ILE A 52 -0.47 5.82 5.54
C ILE A 52 -1.27 5.69 6.84
N SER A 53 -0.83 4.78 7.72
CA SER A 53 -1.47 4.51 9.01
C SER A 53 -2.90 3.94 8.89
N SER A 54 -3.20 3.27 7.78
CA SER A 54 -4.45 2.53 7.59
C SER A 54 -4.21 1.02 7.56
N SER A 55 -5.30 0.26 7.72
CA SER A 55 -5.32 -1.19 7.58
C SER A 55 -6.25 -1.58 6.43
N PHE A 56 -5.82 -2.51 5.59
CA PHE A 56 -6.60 -3.01 4.47
C PHE A 56 -6.90 -4.50 4.68
N LEU A 57 -8.17 -4.85 4.74
CA LEU A 57 -8.64 -6.22 4.88
C LEU A 57 -9.21 -6.69 3.55
N ILE A 58 -8.82 -7.88 3.14
CA ILE A 58 -9.32 -8.54 1.93
C ILE A 58 -10.05 -9.79 2.39
N ASP A 59 -11.32 -9.86 2.06
CA ASP A 59 -12.12 -11.06 2.21
C ASP A 59 -12.21 -11.75 0.84
N GLU A 60 -12.03 -13.06 0.84
CA GLU A 60 -11.94 -13.88 -0.36
C GLU A 60 -12.77 -15.15 -0.16
N ASP A 61 -13.38 -15.62 -1.25
CA ASP A 61 -14.12 -16.88 -1.28
C ASP A 61 -13.18 -18.09 -1.15
N GLU A 62 -13.71 -19.25 -0.74
CA GLU A 62 -12.92 -20.44 -0.40
C GLU A 62 -12.05 -20.93 -1.58
N ASP A 63 -12.54 -20.79 -2.81
CA ASP A 63 -11.84 -21.15 -4.05
C ASP A 63 -11.08 -19.97 -4.70
N GLY A 64 -11.07 -18.80 -4.05
CA GLY A 64 -10.36 -17.62 -4.52
C GLY A 64 -8.85 -17.69 -4.27
N GLY A 65 -8.05 -17.25 -5.24
CA GLY A 65 -6.59 -17.09 -5.11
C GLY A 65 -6.07 -15.64 -5.24
N TYR A 66 -6.98 -14.67 -5.39
CA TYR A 66 -6.71 -13.26 -5.57
C TYR A 66 -6.24 -12.56 -4.30
N GLY A 67 -6.72 -12.92 -3.12
CA GLY A 67 -6.26 -12.36 -1.85
C GLY A 67 -4.78 -12.66 -1.62
N LYS A 68 -4.38 -13.91 -1.86
CA LYS A 68 -2.97 -14.33 -1.85
C LYS A 68 -2.15 -13.59 -2.91
N LEU A 69 -2.73 -13.30 -4.07
CA LEU A 69 -2.07 -12.55 -5.14
C LEU A 69 -1.86 -11.08 -4.76
N ILE A 70 -2.88 -10.39 -4.24
CA ILE A 70 -2.81 -9.00 -3.78
C ILE A 70 -1.79 -8.87 -2.64
N LEU A 71 -1.75 -9.82 -1.71
CA LEU A 71 -0.74 -9.87 -0.65
C LEU A 71 0.68 -9.91 -1.25
N ARG A 72 0.92 -10.78 -2.24
CA ARG A 72 2.24 -10.88 -2.89
C ARG A 72 2.65 -9.61 -3.60
N TYR A 73 1.73 -8.97 -4.34
CA TYR A 73 2.02 -7.69 -4.98
C TYR A 73 2.31 -6.58 -3.96
N SER A 74 1.57 -6.56 -2.85
CA SER A 74 1.79 -5.60 -1.76
C SER A 74 3.17 -5.78 -1.13
N ILE A 75 3.59 -7.04 -0.90
CA ILE A 75 4.93 -7.37 -0.41
C ILE A 75 6.00 -6.94 -1.43
N ALA A 76 5.83 -7.32 -2.70
CA ALA A 76 6.78 -6.98 -3.76
C ALA A 76 6.94 -5.45 -3.91
N GLN A 77 5.85 -4.71 -3.82
CA GLN A 77 5.85 -3.24 -3.87
C GLN A 77 6.59 -2.63 -2.68
N GLY A 78 6.40 -3.18 -1.48
CA GLY A 78 7.14 -2.79 -0.29
C GLY A 78 8.66 -3.01 -0.43
N ILE A 79 9.06 -4.14 -1.02
CA ILE A 79 10.48 -4.46 -1.30
C ILE A 79 11.08 -3.48 -2.30
N VAL A 80 10.40 -3.22 -3.43
CA VAL A 80 10.87 -2.28 -4.46
C VAL A 80 10.98 -0.86 -3.90
N SER A 81 10.04 -0.47 -3.05
CA SER A 81 10.00 0.83 -2.39
C SER A 81 10.98 0.95 -1.21
N LYS A 82 11.76 -0.09 -0.92
CA LYS A 82 12.71 -0.17 0.22
C LYS A 82 12.03 0.13 1.57
N GLN A 83 10.78 -0.30 1.73
CA GLN A 83 10.03 -0.14 2.97
C GLN A 83 10.41 -1.25 3.97
N HIS A 84 10.31 -0.94 5.27
CA HIS A 84 10.40 -1.95 6.31
C HIS A 84 9.12 -2.78 6.31
N LEU A 85 9.24 -4.05 5.93
CA LEU A 85 8.12 -4.98 5.82
C LEU A 85 8.19 -6.05 6.92
N ILE A 86 7.04 -6.36 7.50
CA ILE A 86 6.84 -7.51 8.38
C ILE A 86 5.74 -8.37 7.76
N VAL A 87 6.04 -9.64 7.52
CA VAL A 87 5.07 -10.62 7.03
C VAL A 87 4.73 -11.56 8.18
N VAL A 88 3.44 -11.65 8.51
CA VAL A 88 2.92 -12.58 9.51
C VAL A 88 1.99 -13.53 8.80
N GLY A 89 2.31 -14.82 8.87
CA GLY A 89 1.54 -15.89 8.27
C GLY A 89 0.90 -16.79 9.34
N SER A 90 -0.22 -17.40 8.99
CA SER A 90 -0.84 -18.46 9.79
C SER A 90 -0.54 -19.80 9.11
N SER A 91 -0.23 -20.84 9.88
CA SER A 91 -0.07 -22.19 9.33
C SER A 91 -1.40 -22.94 9.20
N LEU A 92 -2.53 -22.26 9.46
CA LEU A 92 -3.87 -22.85 9.42
C LEU A 92 -4.41 -22.93 7.99
N ASP A 93 -3.98 -22.02 7.11
CA ASP A 93 -4.39 -21.98 5.71
C ASP A 93 -3.30 -22.56 4.79
N GLU A 94 -3.74 -23.28 3.76
CA GLU A 94 -2.86 -23.88 2.76
C GLU A 94 -2.03 -22.81 2.04
N GLY A 95 -0.75 -22.71 2.39
CA GLY A 95 0.18 -21.73 1.83
C GLY A 95 0.21 -20.39 2.55
N GLY A 96 -0.37 -20.29 3.75
CA GLY A 96 -0.23 -19.14 4.66
C GLY A 96 1.06 -19.13 5.47
N ASP A 97 1.82 -20.24 5.44
CA ASP A 97 3.14 -20.30 6.07
C ASP A 97 4.05 -19.20 5.50
N PRO A 98 4.76 -18.43 6.34
CA PRO A 98 5.58 -17.32 5.88
C PRO A 98 6.67 -17.76 4.90
N GLU A 99 7.25 -18.95 5.10
CA GLU A 99 8.24 -19.55 4.18
C GLU A 99 7.65 -19.77 2.79
N LYS A 100 6.45 -20.38 2.72
CA LYS A 100 5.76 -20.62 1.44
C LYS A 100 5.36 -19.33 0.75
N ILE A 101 4.98 -18.30 1.49
CA ILE A 101 4.69 -16.97 0.92
C ILE A 101 5.95 -16.41 0.25
N ILE A 102 7.11 -16.53 0.91
CA ILE A 102 8.40 -16.05 0.38
C ILE A 102 8.84 -16.86 -0.82
N ASP A 103 8.76 -18.18 -0.77
CA ASP A 103 9.14 -19.06 -1.89
C ASP A 103 8.35 -18.69 -3.15
N ARG A 104 7.04 -18.47 -3.01
CA ARG A 104 6.17 -18.06 -4.13
C ARG A 104 6.43 -16.66 -4.65
N LEU A 105 7.13 -15.79 -3.91
CA LEU A 105 7.63 -14.51 -4.44
C LEU A 105 8.87 -14.71 -5.32
N ILE A 106 9.71 -15.70 -4.99
CA ILE A 106 10.99 -15.98 -5.65
C ILE A 106 10.82 -16.88 -6.89
N GLU A 107 9.81 -17.76 -6.89
CA GLU A 107 9.61 -18.80 -7.90
C GLU A 107 9.29 -18.29 -9.32
N GLY A 108 8.93 -17.02 -9.49
CA GLY A 108 8.61 -16.40 -10.78
C GLY A 108 9.78 -16.33 -11.79
N LYS A 109 10.99 -16.77 -11.44
CA LYS A 109 12.17 -16.78 -12.31
C LYS A 109 12.77 -18.14 -12.68
N VAL A 110 12.28 -19.27 -12.15
CA VAL A 110 13.04 -20.55 -12.27
C VAL A 110 12.51 -21.51 -13.35
N ASN A 111 11.24 -21.45 -13.76
CA ASN A 111 10.67 -22.45 -14.67
C ASN A 111 9.93 -21.85 -15.87
N ARG A 112 10.61 -21.05 -16.70
CA ARG A 112 10.15 -20.79 -18.06
C ARG A 112 11.03 -21.61 -19.02
N PRO A 113 10.62 -22.83 -19.42
CA PRO A 113 11.26 -23.47 -20.56
C PRO A 113 11.00 -22.60 -21.80
N GLU A 114 12.08 -22.27 -22.48
CA GLU A 114 12.11 -21.60 -23.79
C GLU A 114 11.54 -22.47 -24.92
#